data_AF-A0A2X3G6X8-F1
#
_entry.id   AF-A0A2X3G6X8-F1
#
_cell.length_a   1.000
_cell.length_b   1.000
_cell.length_c   1.000
_cell.angle_alpha   90.00
_cell.angle_beta   90.00
_cell.angle_gamma   90.00
#
_symmetry.space_group_name_H-M   'P 1'
#
loop_
_entity.id
_entity.type
_entity.pdbx_description
1 polymer ?
#
loop_
_entity_poly.entity_id
_entity_poly.type
_entity_poly.pdbx_seq_one_letter_code
_entity_poly.pdbx_strand_id
1 'polypeptide(L)'
;MKALHFGAGNIGRGFIGKLLADAGIELTFADVNQTVLDALNARHSYQVHVVGENEQVDTVSGVNAVSSIGDEVVDLIAEVDLVTTAVGPVVLERIAPAIAKGLAQRKAQGTERPLNIIACENMVRGTTQLKGHVF
;
A
#
# COMPACT_ATOMS: atom_id res chain seq x y z
N MET A 1 11.69 -8.18 2.76
CA MET A 1 10.54 -7.56 3.47
C MET A 1 9.40 -7.46 2.49
N LYS A 2 8.16 -7.57 2.97
CA LYS A 2 6.94 -7.41 2.15
C LYS A 2 6.18 -6.17 2.61
N ALA A 3 5.67 -5.38 1.66
CA ALA A 3 4.82 -4.23 1.95
C ALA A 3 3.51 -4.27 1.16
N LEU A 4 2.45 -3.83 1.83
CA LEU A 4 1.16 -3.53 1.23
C LEU A 4 0.96 -2.01 1.19
N HIS A 5 0.68 -1.46 0.02
CA HIS A 5 0.41 -0.03 -0.16
C HIS A 5 -1.03 0.22 -0.59
N PHE A 6 -1.84 0.79 0.29
CA PHE A 6 -3.18 1.25 -0.05
C PHE A 6 -3.12 2.55 -0.86
N GLY A 7 -3.75 2.57 -2.03
CA GLY A 7 -3.80 3.71 -2.93
C GLY A 7 -2.81 3.57 -4.09
N ALA A 8 -3.24 2.95 -5.18
CA ALA A 8 -2.46 2.84 -6.41
C ALA A 8 -2.56 4.09 -7.29
N GLY A 9 -2.80 5.27 -6.70
CA GLY A 9 -2.85 6.56 -7.40
C GLY A 9 -1.47 7.13 -7.75
N ASN A 10 -1.42 8.40 -8.14
CA ASN A 10 -0.15 9.04 -8.53
C ASN A 10 0.86 9.13 -7.38
N ILE A 11 0.44 9.48 -6.16
CA ILE A 11 1.32 9.52 -4.99
C ILE A 11 1.81 8.12 -4.62
N GLY A 12 0.92 7.13 -4.66
CA GLY A 12 1.30 5.75 -4.39
C GLY A 12 2.31 5.21 -5.40
N ARG A 13 2.04 5.33 -6.69
CA ARG A 13 2.94 4.79 -7.73
C ARG A 13 4.21 5.63 -7.92
N GLY A 14 4.09 6.95 -7.93
CA GLY A 14 5.16 7.87 -8.27
C GLY A 14 6.07 8.26 -7.11
N PHE A 15 5.66 7.99 -5.86
CA PHE A 15 6.44 8.37 -4.68
C PHE A 15 6.57 7.24 -3.66
N ILE A 16 5.52 6.91 -2.91
CA ILE A 16 5.64 5.99 -1.77
C ILE A 16 5.99 4.57 -2.21
N GLY A 17 5.20 4.00 -3.13
CA GLY A 17 5.45 2.68 -3.69
C GLY A 17 6.75 2.61 -4.48
N LYS A 18 7.12 3.67 -5.22
CA LYS A 18 8.42 3.77 -5.88
C LYS A 18 9.57 3.61 -4.87
N LEU A 19 9.56 4.39 -3.79
CA LEU A 19 10.62 4.31 -2.76
C LEU A 19 10.70 2.93 -2.09
N LEU A 20 9.55 2.29 -1.85
CA LEU A 20 9.52 0.93 -1.29
C LEU A 20 10.13 -0.08 -2.26
N ALA A 21 9.75 -0.02 -3.53
CA ALA A 21 10.26 -0.92 -4.57
C ALA A 21 11.76 -0.69 -4.84
N ASP A 22 12.21 0.57 -4.92
CA ASP A 22 13.62 0.94 -5.07
C ASP A 22 14.48 0.43 -3.90
N ALA A 23 13.89 0.30 -2.70
CA ALA A 23 14.54 -0.30 -1.52
C ALA A 23 14.56 -1.84 -1.54
N GLY A 24 14.07 -2.49 -2.62
CA GLY A 24 14.02 -3.94 -2.75
C GLY A 24 12.93 -4.61 -1.92
N ILE A 25 11.88 -3.88 -1.53
CA ILE A 25 10.73 -4.43 -0.80
C ILE A 25 9.75 -5.05 -1.81
N GLU A 26 9.31 -6.29 -1.55
CA GLU A 26 8.23 -6.92 -2.31
C GLU A 26 6.94 -6.13 -2.08
N LEU A 27 6.46 -5.44 -3.13
CA LEU A 27 5.39 -4.47 -3.02
C LEU A 27 4.10 -4.95 -3.70
N THR A 28 3.02 -4.97 -2.92
CA THR A 28 1.66 -5.14 -3.44
C THR A 28 0.86 -3.86 -3.23
N PHE A 29 0.23 -3.35 -4.28
CA PHE A 29 -0.73 -2.25 -4.20
C PHE A 29 -2.13 -2.75 -3.86
N ALA A 30 -2.92 -1.97 -3.13
CA ALA A 30 -4.34 -2.22 -2.90
C ALA A 30 -5.16 -1.00 -3.33
N ASP A 31 -6.12 -1.20 -4.23
CA ASP A 31 -7.00 -0.13 -4.74
C ASP A 31 -8.38 -0.69 -5.15
N VAL A 32 -9.31 0.18 -5.53
CA VAL A 32 -10.62 -0.19 -6.12
C VAL A 32 -10.68 0.02 -7.62
N ASN A 33 -9.72 0.75 -8.21
CA ASN A 33 -9.68 1.02 -9.64
C ASN A 33 -9.19 -0.21 -10.41
N GLN A 34 -10.14 -1.03 -10.88
CA GLN A 34 -9.84 -2.28 -11.59
C GLN A 34 -8.88 -2.10 -12.78
N THR A 35 -9.03 -1.02 -13.56
CA THR A 35 -8.14 -0.73 -14.68
C THR A 35 -6.68 -0.59 -14.23
N VAL A 36 -6.44 0.04 -13.08
CA VAL A 36 -5.08 0.17 -12.52
C VAL A 36 -4.58 -1.16 -11.97
N LEU A 37 -5.43 -1.91 -11.28
CA LEU A 37 -5.07 -3.23 -10.74
C LEU A 37 -4.68 -4.19 -11.87
N ASP A 38 -5.50 -4.30 -12.92
CA ASP A 38 -5.25 -5.14 -14.08
C ASP A 38 -3.95 -4.74 -14.77
N ALA A 39 -3.70 -3.44 -14.92
CA ALA A 39 -2.50 -2.93 -15.57
C ALA A 39 -1.21 -3.16 -14.75
N LEU A 40 -1.30 -3.17 -13.42
CA LEU A 40 -0.19 -3.54 -12.54
C LEU A 40 0.08 -5.04 -12.61
N ASN A 41 -0.95 -5.87 -12.51
CA ASN A 41 -0.82 -7.33 -12.54
C ASN A 41 -0.45 -7.87 -13.94
N ALA A 42 -0.81 -7.18 -15.01
CA ALA A 42 -0.43 -7.61 -16.36
C ALA A 42 1.05 -7.35 -16.68
N ARG A 43 1.64 -6.29 -16.10
CA ARG A 43 2.99 -5.82 -16.48
C ARG A 43 4.02 -6.01 -15.39
N HIS A 44 3.58 -6.15 -14.14
CA HIS A 44 4.41 -6.18 -12.93
C HIS A 44 5.45 -5.04 -12.85
N SER A 45 5.20 -3.96 -13.58
CA SER A 45 6.10 -2.83 -13.74
C SER A 45 5.38 -1.63 -14.33
N TYR A 46 5.93 -0.44 -14.08
CA TYR A 46 5.49 0.82 -14.67
C TYR A 46 6.64 1.83 -14.68
N GLN A 47 6.50 2.89 -15.47
CA GLN A 47 7.47 3.97 -15.57
C GLN A 47 7.04 5.16 -14.71
N VAL A 48 8.03 5.80 -14.07
CA VAL A 48 7.87 7.07 -13.36
C VAL A 48 8.79 8.09 -14.03
N HIS A 49 8.18 9.13 -14.60
CA HIS A 49 8.93 10.27 -15.13
C HIS A 49 9.26 11.20 -13.96
N VAL A 50 10.53 11.26 -13.58
CA VAL A 50 11.02 12.19 -12.56
C VAL A 50 11.58 13.40 -13.31
N VAL A 51 10.88 14.51 -13.20
CA VAL A 51 11.19 15.75 -13.93
C VAL A 51 11.66 16.83 -12.97
N GLY A 52 12.76 17.51 -13.32
CA GLY A 52 13.36 18.58 -12.54
C GLY A 52 14.33 19.37 -13.40
N GLU A 53 15.59 19.47 -12.98
CA GLU A 53 16.67 20.03 -13.81
C GLU A 53 16.88 19.21 -15.09
N ASN A 54 16.75 17.89 -14.99
CA ASN A 54 16.74 16.94 -16.11
C ASN A 54 15.49 16.06 -16.04
N GLU A 55 15.10 15.47 -17.17
CA GLU A 55 14.10 14.40 -17.22
C GLU A 55 14.79 13.05 -17.15
N GLN A 56 14.32 12.21 -16.22
CA GLN A 56 14.72 10.81 -16.10
C GLN A 56 13.47 9.93 -16.01
N VAL A 57 13.55 8.75 -16.63
CA VAL A 57 12.46 7.77 -16.63
C VAL A 57 12.91 6.55 -15.85
N ASP A 58 12.35 6.39 -14.65
CA ASP A 58 12.65 5.29 -13.75
C ASP A 58 11.65 4.16 -14.00
N THR A 59 12.13 2.92 -14.04
CA THR A 59 11.27 1.73 -14.09
C THR A 59 11.10 1.14 -12.69
N VAL A 60 9.87 1.12 -12.20
CA VAL A 60 9.49 0.35 -11.01
C VAL A 60 9.07 -1.03 -11.48
N SER A 61 9.63 -2.09 -10.89
CA SER A 61 9.37 -3.49 -11.30
C SER A 61 9.18 -4.40 -10.08
N GLY A 62 8.64 -5.59 -10.31
CA GLY A 62 8.40 -6.58 -9.25
C GLY A 62 7.21 -6.22 -8.36
N VAL A 63 6.22 -5.50 -8.90
CA VAL A 63 5.03 -5.06 -8.16
C VAL A 63 3.80 -5.88 -8.55
N ASN A 64 2.91 -6.08 -7.58
CA ASN A 64 1.59 -6.70 -7.78
C ASN A 64 0.48 -5.76 -7.29
N ALA A 65 -0.77 -6.12 -7.53
CA ALA A 65 -1.92 -5.37 -7.04
C ALA A 65 -3.12 -6.27 -6.68
N VAL A 66 -3.88 -5.87 -5.67
CA VAL A 66 -5.10 -6.55 -5.21
C VAL A 66 -6.24 -5.56 -5.02
N SER A 67 -7.47 -6.07 -4.98
CA SER A 67 -8.62 -5.25 -4.61
C SER A 67 -8.56 -4.88 -3.13
N SER A 68 -8.75 -3.59 -2.79
CA SER A 68 -8.77 -3.13 -1.40
C SER A 68 -10.06 -3.47 -0.64
N ILE A 69 -11.04 -4.10 -1.30
CA ILE A 69 -12.33 -4.49 -0.72
C ILE A 69 -12.58 -6.00 -0.72
N GLY A 70 -11.64 -6.79 -1.25
CA GLY A 70 -11.71 -8.26 -1.27
C GLY A 70 -11.08 -8.90 -0.02
N ASP A 71 -11.12 -10.23 0.07
CA ASP A 71 -10.51 -10.95 1.21
C ASP A 71 -8.99 -11.05 1.09
N GLU A 72 -8.43 -11.02 -0.12
CA GLU A 72 -6.98 -11.13 -0.37
C GLU A 72 -6.16 -10.03 0.33
N VAL A 73 -6.71 -8.82 0.46
CA VAL A 73 -6.02 -7.73 1.17
C VAL A 73 -5.92 -8.00 2.67
N VAL A 74 -6.89 -8.72 3.25
CA VAL A 74 -6.88 -9.12 4.67
C VAL A 74 -5.78 -10.14 4.91
N ASP A 75 -5.64 -11.12 4.02
CA ASP A 75 -4.56 -12.11 4.05
C ASP A 75 -3.18 -11.45 3.97
N LEU A 76 -3.01 -10.50 3.04
CA LEU A 76 -1.76 -9.76 2.91
C LEU A 76 -1.40 -8.95 4.16
N ILE A 77 -2.37 -8.26 4.78
CA ILE A 77 -2.14 -7.54 6.05
C ILE A 77 -1.63 -8.49 7.14
N ALA A 78 -2.10 -9.74 7.15
CA ALA A 78 -1.66 -10.74 8.10
C ALA A 78 -0.21 -11.20 7.88
N GLU A 79 0.35 -11.04 6.67
CA GLU A 79 1.69 -11.54 6.32
C GLU A 79 2.78 -10.47 6.21
N VAL A 80 2.44 -9.25 5.79
CA VAL A 80 3.43 -8.21 5.45
C VAL A 80 4.20 -7.69 6.67
N ASP A 81 5.30 -6.98 6.39
CA ASP A 81 6.13 -6.30 7.39
C ASP A 81 5.74 -4.82 7.54
N LEU A 82 5.16 -4.24 6.48
CA LEU A 82 4.81 -2.83 6.40
C LEU A 82 3.48 -2.65 5.68
N VAL A 83 2.61 -1.82 6.25
CA VAL A 83 1.44 -1.26 5.56
C VAL A 83 1.64 0.24 5.39
N THR A 84 1.46 0.75 4.17
CA THR A 84 1.49 2.19 3.90
C THR A 84 0.22 2.64 3.18
N THR A 85 -0.12 3.93 3.26
CA THR A 85 -1.32 4.47 2.62
C THR A 85 -1.03 5.80 1.92
N ALA A 86 -1.70 6.06 0.80
CA ALA A 86 -1.81 7.38 0.16
C ALA A 86 -3.19 7.50 -0.52
N VAL A 87 -4.25 7.55 0.29
CA VAL A 87 -5.65 7.39 -0.16
C VAL A 87 -6.56 8.59 0.14
N GLY A 88 -6.10 9.55 0.94
CA GLY A 88 -6.89 10.67 1.42
C GLY A 88 -7.82 10.31 2.59
N PRO A 89 -8.31 11.33 3.34
CA PRO A 89 -8.98 11.13 4.64
C PRO A 89 -10.25 10.27 4.56
N VAL A 90 -11.07 10.46 3.53
CA VAL A 90 -12.33 9.71 3.35
C VAL A 90 -12.07 8.22 3.15
N VAL A 91 -11.03 7.87 2.40
CA VAL A 91 -10.72 6.47 2.12
C VAL A 91 -9.93 5.85 3.27
N LEU A 92 -9.19 6.65 4.05
CA LEU A 92 -8.47 6.19 5.25
C LEU A 92 -9.39 5.52 6.26
N GLU A 93 -10.59 6.09 6.48
CA GLU A 93 -11.64 5.46 7.30
C GLU A 93 -12.18 4.17 6.64
N ARG A 94 -12.38 4.17 5.32
CA ARG A 94 -12.95 3.02 4.58
C ARG A 94 -12.05 1.78 4.57
N ILE A 95 -10.73 1.95 4.61
CA ILE A 95 -9.78 0.81 4.65
C ILE A 95 -9.57 0.26 6.06
N ALA A 96 -9.99 1.00 7.10
CA ALA A 96 -9.76 0.62 8.48
C ALA A 96 -10.40 -0.74 8.88
N PRO A 97 -11.62 -1.10 8.44
CA PRO A 97 -12.19 -2.42 8.71
C PRO A 97 -11.38 -3.57 8.13
N ALA A 98 -10.80 -3.40 6.94
CA ALA A 98 -9.93 -4.42 6.34
C ALA A 98 -8.64 -4.57 7.15
N ILE A 99 -8.03 -3.46 7.57
CA ILE A 99 -6.85 -3.47 8.45
C ILE A 99 -7.18 -4.15 9.78
N ALA A 100 -8.29 -3.80 10.44
CA ALA A 100 -8.71 -4.42 11.69
C ALA A 100 -8.90 -5.94 11.56
N LYS A 101 -9.55 -6.40 10.49
CA LYS A 101 -9.69 -7.83 10.17
C LYS A 101 -8.32 -8.50 9.96
N GLY A 102 -7.44 -7.87 9.19
CA GLY A 102 -6.11 -8.41 8.90
C GLY A 102 -5.25 -8.53 10.16
N LEU A 103 -5.34 -7.54 11.06
CA LEU A 103 -4.67 -7.59 12.38
C LEU A 103 -5.22 -8.70 13.27
N ALA A 104 -6.55 -8.88 13.30
CA ALA A 104 -7.18 -9.97 14.04
C ALA A 104 -6.73 -11.34 13.52
N GLN A 105 -6.68 -11.50 12.19
CA GLN A 105 -6.19 -12.70 11.53
C GLN A 105 -4.70 -12.93 11.82
N ARG A 106 -3.87 -11.90 11.72
CA ARG A 106 -2.43 -11.96 12.07
C ARG A 106 -2.21 -12.49 13.49
N LYS A 107 -3.02 -12.01 14.45
CA LYS A 107 -2.99 -12.48 15.83
C LYS A 107 -3.44 -13.93 15.95
N ALA A 108 -4.51 -14.32 15.27
CA ALA A 108 -5.02 -15.69 15.28
C ALA A 108 -4.03 -16.70 14.70
N GLN A 109 -3.20 -16.29 13.73
CA GLN A 109 -2.12 -17.08 13.15
C GLN A 109 -0.88 -17.21 14.06
N GLY A 110 -0.84 -16.49 15.19
CA GLY A 110 0.32 -16.50 16.08
C GLY A 110 1.54 -15.74 15.54
N THR A 111 1.35 -14.83 14.58
CA THR A 111 2.45 -14.05 14.00
C THR A 111 2.92 -12.99 15.00
N GLU A 112 4.09 -13.22 15.60
CA GLU A 112 4.71 -12.28 16.56
C GLU A 112 5.61 -11.23 15.91
N ARG A 113 5.91 -11.39 14.62
CA ARG A 113 6.81 -10.49 13.88
C ARG A 113 6.20 -9.07 13.83
N PRO A 114 6.94 -8.00 14.19
CA PRO A 114 6.41 -6.64 14.22
C PRO A 114 5.80 -6.22 12.88
N LEU A 115 4.71 -5.45 12.94
CA LEU A 115 4.08 -4.82 11.79
C LEU A 115 4.05 -3.31 12.03
N ASN A 116 4.62 -2.55 11.10
CA ASN A 116 4.52 -1.09 11.10
C ASN A 116 3.44 -0.64 10.11
N ILE A 117 2.64 0.35 10.51
CA ILE A 117 1.63 0.99 9.65
C ILE A 117 1.97 2.48 9.55
N ILE A 118 2.09 3.01 8.34
CA ILE A 118 2.49 4.41 8.09
C ILE A 118 1.52 5.03 7.08
N ALA A 119 0.66 5.95 7.51
CA ALA A 119 -0.21 6.69 6.61
C ALA A 119 0.55 7.89 6.02
N CYS A 120 0.83 7.86 4.71
CA CYS A 120 1.55 8.90 3.96
C CYS A 120 0.57 9.89 3.34
N GLU A 121 -0.25 10.49 4.19
CA GLU A 121 -1.34 11.39 3.80
C GLU A 121 -0.94 12.85 3.91
N ASN A 122 -1.62 13.72 3.16
CA ASN A 122 -1.54 15.18 3.36
C ASN A 122 -2.35 15.60 4.62
N MET A 123 -1.96 15.07 5.78
CA MET A 123 -2.65 15.21 7.05
C MET A 123 -1.62 15.25 8.19
N VAL A 124 -1.87 16.11 9.19
CA VAL A 124 -1.08 16.08 10.42
C VAL A 124 -1.40 14.79 11.18
N ARG A 125 -0.37 13.98 11.47
CA ARG A 125 -0.49 12.71 12.18
C ARG A 125 -1.52 11.76 11.55
N GLY A 126 -1.53 11.62 10.22
CA GLY A 126 -2.44 10.72 9.50
C GLY A 126 -2.50 9.31 10.07
N THR A 127 -1.36 8.73 10.48
CA THR A 127 -1.31 7.39 11.09
C THR A 127 -2.04 7.33 12.43
N THR A 128 -2.01 8.40 13.24
CA THR A 128 -2.78 8.46 14.50
C THR A 128 -4.27 8.49 14.22
N GLN A 129 -4.71 9.20 13.17
CA GLN A 129 -6.10 9.22 12.76
C GLN A 129 -6.55 7.84 12.22
N LEU A 130 -5.74 7.22 11.35
CA LEU A 130 -5.98 5.85 10.89
C LEU A 130 -6.11 4.88 12.07
N LYS A 131 -5.22 4.97 13.06
CA LYS A 131 -5.30 4.15 14.28
C LYS A 131 -6.66 4.28 14.97
N GLY A 132 -7.21 5.50 15.07
CA GLY A 132 -8.54 5.73 15.66
C GLY A 132 -9.71 5.21 14.83
N HIS A 133 -9.53 4.95 13.53
CA HIS A 133 -10.54 4.26 12.72
C HIS A 133 -10.44 2.73 12.81
N VAL A 134 -9.25 2.21 13.13
CA VAL A 134 -8.98 0.76 13.24
C VAL A 134 -9.42 0.19 14.59
N PHE A 135 -9.35 0.97 15.67
CA PHE A 135 -9.67 0.56 17.04
C PHE A 135 -10.75 1.45 17.65
#